data_AF-A0A3C0FPQ0-F1
#
_entry.id   AF-A0A3C0FPQ0-F1
#
_cell.length_a   1.000
_cell.length_b   1.000
_cell.length_c   1.000
_cell.angle_alpha   90.00
_cell.angle_beta   90.00
_cell.angle_gamma   90.00
#
_symmetry.space_group_name_H-M   'P 1'
#
loop_
_entity.id
_entity.type
_entity.pdbx_description
1 polymer ?
#
loop_
_entity_poly.entity_id
_entity_poly.type
_entity_poly.pdbx_seq_one_letter_code
_entity_poly.pdbx_strand_id
1 'polypeptide(L)'
;RIRPVNLAALLTSLRVKGPGEFYNGALGADIANAVQAAGGTLTANDMRSYRPQWKTATEVKVGNETLYLAYPPRANSGANVITGGSELADILNRYLADIASGTEAAQANAGRSGFVVIDRAANAVACMTTMNTPFGAGLGADAFGLNLAAGDA
;
A
#
# COMPACT_ATOMS: atom_id res chain seq x y z
N ARG A 1 -26.67 8.40 -0.45
CA ARG A 1 -25.71 9.10 -1.35
C ARG A 1 -24.51 9.52 -0.52
N ILE A 2 -23.30 9.08 -0.86
CA ILE A 2 -22.06 9.47 -0.17
C ILE A 2 -21.68 10.90 -0.59
N ARG A 3 -21.25 11.75 0.35
CA ARG A 3 -20.86 13.15 0.12
C ARG A 3 -19.55 13.48 0.84
N PRO A 4 -18.38 13.30 0.20
CA PRO A 4 -17.09 13.40 0.88
C PRO A 4 -16.52 14.84 0.80
N VAL A 5 -17.13 15.78 1.52
CA VAL A 5 -16.77 17.22 1.45
C VAL A 5 -15.34 17.47 1.92
N ASN A 6 -14.93 16.87 3.03
CA ASN A 6 -13.59 17.05 3.59
C ASN A 6 -12.51 16.45 2.69
N LEU A 7 -12.79 15.31 2.04
CA LEU A 7 -11.89 14.73 1.05
C LEU A 7 -11.73 15.64 -0.17
N ALA A 8 -12.81 16.26 -0.65
CA ALA A 8 -12.75 17.19 -1.77
C ALA A 8 -11.91 18.44 -1.42
N ALA A 9 -12.05 18.97 -0.20
CA ALA A 9 -11.22 20.06 0.29
C ALA A 9 -9.74 19.67 0.36
N LEU A 10 -9.44 18.48 0.87
CA LEU A 10 -8.09 17.94 0.92
C LEU A 10 -7.48 17.81 -0.50
N LEU A 11 -8.17 17.15 -1.42
CA LEU A 11 -7.70 16.98 -2.80
C LEU A 11 -7.48 18.33 -3.49
N THR A 12 -8.32 19.32 -3.20
CA THR A 12 -8.15 20.70 -3.68
C THR A 12 -6.87 21.32 -3.12
N SER A 13 -6.61 21.17 -1.82
CA SER A 13 -5.37 21.66 -1.19
C SER A 13 -4.13 21.03 -1.83
N LEU A 14 -4.13 19.70 -2.03
CA LEU A 14 -3.02 19.00 -2.69
C LEU A 14 -2.81 19.44 -4.13
N ARG A 15 -3.90 19.73 -4.86
CA ARG A 15 -3.80 20.25 -6.23
C ARG A 15 -3.18 21.64 -6.28
N VAL A 16 -3.52 22.52 -5.34
CA VAL A 16 -3.07 23.93 -5.33
C VAL A 16 -1.67 24.08 -4.74
N LYS A 17 -1.37 23.36 -3.65
CA LYS A 17 -0.13 23.52 -2.86
C LYS A 17 0.89 22.41 -3.11
N GLY A 18 0.51 21.35 -3.82
CA GLY A 18 1.34 20.18 -4.08
C GLY A 18 1.32 19.15 -2.94
N PRO A 19 1.97 17.99 -3.17
CA PRO A 19 1.93 16.85 -2.24
C PRO A 19 2.66 17.12 -0.91
N GLY A 20 3.59 18.08 -0.88
CA GLY A 20 4.30 18.47 0.34
C GLY A 20 3.38 19.00 1.44
N GLU A 21 2.23 19.57 1.08
CA GLU A 21 1.21 20.05 2.04
C GLU A 21 0.70 18.91 2.93
N PHE A 22 0.59 17.69 2.41
CA PHE A 22 0.15 16.52 3.16
C PHE A 22 1.08 16.21 4.34
N TYR A 23 2.39 16.36 4.13
CA TYR A 23 3.43 15.93 5.06
C TYR A 23 3.92 17.06 5.97
N ASN A 24 4.06 18.27 5.41
CA ASN A 24 4.69 19.41 6.07
C ASN A 24 3.70 20.47 6.56
N GLY A 25 2.45 20.42 6.10
CA GLY A 25 1.40 21.39 6.42
C GLY A 25 0.65 21.10 7.72
N ALA A 26 -0.44 21.85 7.96
CA ALA A 26 -1.29 21.70 9.13
C ALA A 26 -1.88 20.29 9.24
N LEU A 27 -2.29 19.69 8.11
CA LEU A 27 -2.82 18.34 8.07
C LEU A 27 -1.84 17.30 8.65
N GLY A 28 -0.54 17.39 8.33
CA GLY A 28 0.45 16.45 8.86
C GLY A 28 0.57 16.52 10.39
N ALA A 29 0.45 17.72 10.96
CA ALA A 29 0.40 17.92 12.41
C ALA A 29 -0.90 17.38 13.02
N ASP A 30 -2.04 17.62 12.37
CA ASP A 30 -3.33 17.12 12.85
C ASP A 30 -3.42 15.59 12.82
N ILE A 31 -2.87 14.95 11.78
CA ILE A 31 -2.73 13.49 11.69
C ILE A 31 -1.89 12.98 12.87
N ALA A 32 -0.71 13.57 13.12
CA ALA A 32 0.15 13.14 14.22
C ALA A 32 -0.55 13.28 15.58
N ASN A 33 -1.24 14.41 15.82
CA ASN A 33 -2.00 14.64 17.05
C ASN A 33 -3.12 13.61 17.23
N ALA A 34 -3.86 13.30 16.16
CA ALA A 34 -4.93 12.30 16.22
C ALA A 34 -4.38 10.89 16.49
N VAL A 35 -3.25 10.53 15.89
CA VAL A 35 -2.60 9.24 16.15
C VAL A 35 -2.11 9.16 17.59
N GLN A 36 -1.46 10.21 18.11
CA GLN A 36 -0.98 10.26 19.50
C GLN A 36 -2.13 10.22 20.51
N ALA A 37 -3.22 10.94 20.25
CA ALA A 37 -4.43 10.90 21.09
C ALA A 37 -5.08 9.50 21.12
N ALA A 38 -4.93 8.73 20.04
CA ALA A 38 -5.34 7.33 19.96
C ALA A 38 -4.29 6.33 20.53
N GLY A 39 -3.19 6.81 21.12
CA GLY A 39 -2.14 5.99 21.73
C GLY A 39 -1.04 5.51 20.78
N GLY A 40 -1.00 6.00 19.54
CA GLY A 40 0.06 5.71 18.57
C GLY A 40 1.32 6.59 18.75
N THR A 41 2.36 6.26 17.99
CA THR A 41 3.70 6.88 18.14
C THR A 41 4.08 7.86 17.02
N LEU A 42 3.24 7.99 15.99
CA LEU A 42 3.52 8.87 14.85
C LEU A 42 3.67 10.33 15.30
N THR A 43 4.76 10.97 14.91
CA THR A 43 5.02 12.39 15.19
C THR A 43 4.93 13.24 13.92
N ALA A 44 4.77 14.56 14.11
CA ALA A 44 4.84 15.49 12.99
C ALA A 44 6.22 15.48 12.30
N ASN A 45 7.30 15.12 13.03
CA ASN A 45 8.63 14.99 12.43
C ASN A 45 8.74 13.74 11.56
N ASP A 46 8.10 12.63 11.93
CA ASP A 46 8.01 11.44 11.08
C ASP A 46 7.29 11.76 9.76
N MET A 47 6.16 12.49 9.85
CA MET A 47 5.44 12.97 8.66
C MET A 47 6.34 13.82 7.75
N ARG A 48 7.08 14.79 8.31
CA ARG A 48 7.95 15.69 7.53
C ARG A 48 9.18 14.99 6.94
N SER A 49 9.72 14.01 7.64
CA SER A 49 10.93 13.29 7.24
C SER A 49 10.66 12.15 6.27
N TYR A 50 9.41 11.66 6.19
CA TYR A 50 9.04 10.57 5.31
C TYR A 50 9.32 10.89 3.83
N ARG A 51 10.01 9.98 3.13
CA ARG A 51 10.20 10.03 1.68
C ARG A 51 9.95 8.64 1.08
N PRO A 52 9.25 8.57 -0.07
CA PRO A 52 9.17 7.31 -0.81
C PRO A 52 10.57 6.87 -1.25
N GLN A 53 10.81 5.57 -1.21
CA GLN A 53 12.08 4.98 -1.63
C GLN A 53 11.96 4.39 -3.03
N TRP A 54 12.85 4.83 -3.93
CA TRP A 54 13.05 4.16 -5.21
C TRP A 54 13.93 2.93 -5.01
N LYS A 55 13.48 1.79 -5.52
CA LYS A 55 14.20 0.52 -5.44
C LYS A 55 14.24 -0.12 -6.81
N THR A 56 15.35 -0.80 -7.10
CA THR A 56 15.44 -1.68 -8.28
C THR A 56 14.45 -2.81 -8.12
N ALA A 57 13.72 -3.12 -9.19
CA ALA A 57 12.81 -4.26 -9.21
C ALA A 57 13.59 -5.56 -9.03
N THR A 58 12.94 -6.55 -8.42
CA THR A 58 13.44 -7.92 -8.41
C THR A 58 13.17 -8.55 -9.76
N GLU A 59 14.24 -8.88 -10.48
CA GLU A 59 14.16 -9.53 -11.78
C GLU A 59 14.25 -11.04 -11.61
N VAL A 60 13.29 -11.76 -12.18
CA VAL A 60 13.28 -13.22 -12.19
C VAL A 60 13.09 -13.70 -13.62
N LYS A 61 14.08 -14.41 -14.15
CA LYS A 61 13.98 -15.05 -15.46
C LYS A 61 13.19 -16.34 -15.35
N VAL A 62 12.26 -16.55 -16.28
CA VAL A 62 11.46 -17.77 -16.37
C VAL A 62 11.29 -18.09 -17.84
N GLY A 63 11.94 -19.16 -18.31
CA GLY A 63 11.98 -19.46 -19.75
C GLY A 63 12.57 -18.30 -20.56
N ASN A 64 11.78 -17.73 -21.47
CA ASN A 64 12.18 -16.61 -22.33
C ASN A 64 11.66 -15.25 -21.81
N GLU A 65 10.93 -15.26 -20.70
CA GLU A 65 10.30 -14.10 -20.09
C GLU A 65 11.10 -13.61 -18.88
N THR A 66 10.90 -12.34 -18.52
CA THR A 66 11.44 -11.75 -17.30
C THR A 66 10.29 -11.15 -16.49
N LEU A 67 10.15 -11.60 -15.25
CA LEU A 67 9.23 -11.04 -14.27
C LEU A 67 9.92 -9.93 -13.50
N TYR A 68 9.22 -8.81 -13.35
CA TYR A 68 9.63 -7.68 -12.53
C TYR A 68 8.71 -7.58 -11.32
N LEU A 69 9.28 -7.70 -10.12
CA LEU A 69 8.53 -7.79 -8.86
C LEU A 69 9.03 -6.71 -7.88
N ALA A 70 8.12 -6.19 -7.05
CA ALA A 70 8.43 -5.06 -6.17
C ALA A 70 9.44 -5.41 -5.04
N TYR A 71 9.54 -6.69 -4.68
CA TYR A 71 10.44 -7.21 -3.66
C TYR A 71 10.78 -8.68 -4.00
N PRO A 72 11.87 -9.25 -3.48
CA PRO A 72 12.13 -10.69 -3.55
C PRO A 72 11.30 -11.45 -2.51
N PRO A 73 10.92 -12.72 -2.75
CA PRO A 73 10.13 -13.45 -1.79
C PRO A 73 10.96 -13.68 -0.51
N ARG A 74 10.37 -13.47 0.66
CA ARG A 74 11.00 -13.71 1.96
C ARG A 74 11.01 -15.20 2.28
N ALA A 75 9.99 -15.93 1.83
CA ALA A 75 9.89 -17.36 1.99
C ALA A 75 10.77 -18.15 1.00
N ASN A 76 11.46 -19.17 1.51
CA ASN A 76 12.26 -20.09 0.70
C ASN A 76 11.40 -21.14 -0.04
N SER A 77 10.20 -21.42 0.46
CA SER A 77 9.21 -22.32 -0.13
C SER A 77 7.79 -21.84 0.16
N GLY A 78 6.81 -22.30 -0.62
CA GLY A 78 5.40 -22.00 -0.40
C GLY A 78 4.50 -23.22 -0.65
N ALA A 79 3.27 -23.15 -0.16
CA ALA A 79 2.27 -24.18 -0.45
C ALA A 79 2.03 -24.25 -1.98
N ASN A 80 1.76 -25.45 -2.48
CA ASN A 80 1.50 -25.68 -3.91
C ASN A 80 0.06 -25.25 -4.28
N VAL A 81 -0.18 -23.94 -4.24
CA VAL A 81 -1.48 -23.33 -4.52
C VAL A 81 -1.67 -23.18 -6.03
N ILE A 82 -0.65 -22.66 -6.72
CA ILE A 82 -0.60 -22.65 -8.18
C ILE A 82 -0.03 -24.00 -8.62
N THR A 83 -0.90 -24.84 -9.16
CA THR A 83 -0.56 -26.19 -9.63
C THR A 83 -0.05 -26.16 -11.07
N GLY A 84 0.70 -27.19 -11.48
CA GLY A 84 1.20 -27.34 -12.85
C GLY A 84 2.71 -27.56 -12.99
N GLY A 85 3.47 -27.56 -11.88
CA GLY A 85 4.89 -27.98 -11.85
C GLY A 85 5.84 -27.17 -12.74
N SER A 86 5.45 -25.95 -13.12
CA SER A 86 6.32 -25.04 -13.88
C SER A 86 7.23 -24.26 -12.94
N GLU A 87 8.41 -23.88 -13.43
CA GLU A 87 9.32 -22.96 -12.72
C GLU A 87 8.59 -21.68 -12.28
N LEU A 88 7.70 -21.16 -13.13
CA LEU A 88 6.85 -20.02 -12.80
C LEU A 88 5.97 -20.28 -11.57
N ALA A 89 5.30 -21.43 -11.52
CA ALA A 89 4.42 -21.79 -10.43
C ALA A 89 5.20 -21.87 -9.11
N ASP A 90 6.39 -22.47 -9.11
CA ASP A 90 7.25 -22.57 -7.93
C ASP A 90 7.71 -21.19 -7.44
N ILE A 91 8.06 -20.29 -8.37
CA ILE A 91 8.39 -18.90 -8.04
C ILE A 91 7.19 -18.20 -7.41
N LEU A 92 6.02 -18.24 -8.07
CA LEU A 92 4.83 -17.54 -7.60
C LEU A 92 4.31 -18.11 -6.27
N ASN A 93 4.42 -19.42 -6.04
CA ASN A 93 4.06 -20.05 -4.78
C ASN A 93 4.92 -19.53 -3.60
N ARG A 94 6.20 -19.18 -3.82
CA ARG A 94 7.03 -18.53 -2.78
C ARG A 94 6.54 -17.12 -2.45
N TYR A 95 6.14 -16.34 -3.45
CA TYR A 95 5.52 -15.03 -3.22
C TYR A 95 4.17 -15.13 -2.53
N LEU A 96 3.38 -16.15 -2.88
CA LEU A 96 2.12 -16.43 -2.19
C LEU A 96 2.35 -16.77 -0.73
N ALA A 97 3.45 -17.43 -0.35
CA ALA A 97 3.77 -17.69 1.05
C ALA A 97 4.02 -16.41 1.85
N ASP A 98 4.60 -15.37 1.24
CA ASP A 98 4.75 -14.05 1.88
C ASP A 98 3.40 -13.32 2.03
N ILE A 99 2.50 -13.52 1.07
CA ILE A 99 1.15 -12.94 1.12
C ILE A 99 0.29 -13.71 2.13
N ALA A 100 0.36 -15.04 2.11
CA ALA A 100 -0.43 -16.01 2.87
C ALA A 100 0.23 -16.43 4.21
N SER A 101 1.22 -15.69 4.70
CA SER A 101 1.73 -15.88 6.06
C SER A 101 0.70 -15.51 7.15
N GLY A 102 -0.52 -15.13 6.75
CA GLY A 102 -1.71 -15.05 7.59
C GLY A 102 -2.77 -16.06 7.14
N THR A 103 -3.66 -16.45 8.06
CA THR A 103 -4.79 -17.36 7.78
C THR A 103 -5.67 -16.83 6.64
N GLU A 104 -6.44 -17.70 5.98
CA GLU A 104 -7.43 -17.24 4.97
C GLU A 104 -8.38 -16.17 5.54
N ALA A 105 -8.71 -16.28 6.84
CA ALA A 105 -9.47 -15.28 7.57
C ALA A 105 -8.75 -13.92 7.71
N ALA A 106 -7.41 -13.90 7.80
CA ALA A 106 -6.62 -12.68 7.80
C ALA A 106 -6.57 -12.03 6.41
N GLN A 107 -6.49 -12.83 5.33
CA GLN A 107 -6.54 -12.30 3.96
C GLN A 107 -7.91 -11.74 3.58
N ALA A 108 -9.00 -12.40 4.00
CA ALA A 108 -10.37 -11.93 3.79
C ALA A 108 -10.62 -10.57 4.46
N ASN A 109 -9.85 -10.24 5.50
CA ASN A 109 -9.91 -8.98 6.23
C ASN A 109 -8.77 -8.02 5.85
N ALA A 110 -8.07 -8.24 4.74
CA ALA A 110 -7.04 -7.34 4.24
C ALA A 110 -7.63 -6.26 3.32
N GLY A 111 -7.42 -5.00 3.65
CA GLY A 111 -7.90 -3.85 2.87
C GLY A 111 -6.93 -3.45 1.78
N ARG A 112 -6.98 -4.11 0.61
CA ARG A 112 -6.06 -3.87 -0.52
C ARG A 112 -6.82 -3.57 -1.81
N SER A 113 -6.24 -2.74 -2.68
CA SER A 113 -6.73 -2.50 -4.03
C SER A 113 -5.55 -2.39 -5.00
N GLY A 114 -5.72 -2.91 -6.21
CA GLY A 114 -4.69 -2.91 -7.24
C GLY A 114 -5.23 -2.45 -8.58
N PHE A 115 -4.37 -1.82 -9.37
CA PHE A 115 -4.68 -1.47 -10.76
C PHE A 115 -3.47 -1.64 -11.65
N VAL A 116 -3.75 -1.92 -12.93
CA VAL A 116 -2.74 -2.01 -13.99
C VAL A 116 -3.16 -1.10 -15.13
N VAL A 117 -2.21 -0.29 -15.61
CA VAL A 117 -2.41 0.61 -16.75
C VAL A 117 -1.28 0.36 -17.75
N ILE A 118 -1.64 0.21 -19.02
CA ILE A 118 -0.71 0.07 -20.14
C ILE A 118 -1.10 1.10 -21.19
N ASP A 119 -0.11 1.80 -21.75
CA ASP A 119 -0.33 2.73 -22.85
C ASP A 119 0.17 2.19 -24.20
N ARG A 120 -0.16 2.93 -25.26
CA ARG A 120 0.21 2.61 -26.65
C ARG A 120 1.70 2.76 -26.97
N ALA A 121 2.47 3.41 -26.10
CA ALA A 121 3.93 3.47 -26.18
C ALA A 121 4.61 2.32 -25.41
N ALA A 122 3.82 1.34 -24.94
CA ALA A 122 4.25 0.21 -24.13
C ALA A 122 4.81 0.59 -22.74
N ASN A 123 4.46 1.78 -22.21
CA ASN A 123 4.66 2.03 -20.79
C ASN A 123 3.62 1.24 -19.99
N ALA A 124 4.03 0.69 -18.85
CA ALA A 124 3.15 -0.06 -17.96
C ALA A 124 3.36 0.36 -16.51
N VAL A 125 2.25 0.44 -15.76
CA VAL A 125 2.23 0.63 -14.31
C VAL A 125 1.37 -0.46 -13.69
N ALA A 126 1.96 -1.20 -12.75
CA ALA A 126 1.23 -2.07 -11.82
C ALA A 126 1.37 -1.48 -10.41
N CYS A 127 0.25 -1.13 -9.79
CA CYS A 127 0.23 -0.49 -8.48
C CYS A 127 -0.72 -1.23 -7.54
N MET A 128 -0.25 -1.47 -6.31
CA MET A 128 -1.02 -2.02 -5.22
C MET A 128 -0.98 -1.02 -4.06
N THR A 129 -2.13 -0.76 -3.47
CA THR A 129 -2.29 0.11 -2.29
C THR A 129 -3.08 -0.60 -1.20
N THR A 130 -2.84 -0.24 0.05
CA THR A 130 -3.42 -0.91 1.22
C THR A 130 -3.57 0.04 2.40
N MET A 131 -4.60 -0.18 3.21
CA MET A 131 -4.76 0.42 4.55
C MET A 131 -4.56 -0.60 5.68
N ASN A 132 -3.96 -1.74 5.33
CA ASN A 132 -3.86 -2.98 6.10
C ASN A 132 -5.21 -3.70 6.26
N THR A 133 -6.18 -3.06 6.93
CA THR A 133 -7.56 -3.57 7.11
C THR A 133 -8.56 -2.74 6.29
N PRO A 134 -9.78 -3.24 6.00
CA PRO A 134 -10.86 -2.43 5.44
C PRO A 134 -11.09 -1.18 6.29
N PHE A 135 -11.03 0.00 5.65
CA PHE A 135 -11.13 1.32 6.30
C PHE A 135 -10.00 1.65 7.31
N GLY A 136 -8.94 0.84 7.39
CA GLY A 136 -7.78 1.08 8.24
C GLY A 136 -8.13 1.13 9.73
N ALA A 137 -7.55 2.09 10.44
CA ALA A 137 -7.78 2.29 11.88
C ALA A 137 -9.15 2.91 12.20
N GLY A 138 -9.94 3.30 11.18
CA GLY A 138 -11.19 4.03 11.37
C GLY A 138 -11.00 5.46 11.93
N LEU A 139 -9.78 5.97 11.91
CA LEU A 139 -9.41 7.29 12.43
C LEU A 139 -9.26 8.29 11.29
N GLY A 140 -9.89 9.46 11.42
CA GLY A 140 -9.60 10.64 10.59
C GLY A 140 -10.61 10.95 9.48
N ALA A 141 -11.56 10.06 9.15
CA ALA A 141 -12.53 10.33 8.07
C ALA A 141 -13.28 11.66 8.27
N ASP A 142 -13.76 11.91 9.49
CA ASP A 142 -14.50 13.14 9.80
C ASP A 142 -13.58 14.35 9.93
N ALA A 143 -12.38 14.19 10.47
CA ALA A 143 -11.45 15.29 10.73
C ALA A 143 -10.70 15.76 9.48
N PHE A 144 -10.28 14.82 8.62
CA PHE A 144 -9.35 15.05 7.51
C PHE A 144 -9.91 14.67 6.14
N GLY A 145 -11.05 13.98 6.10
CA GLY A 145 -11.63 13.45 4.87
C GLY A 145 -11.00 12.14 4.39
N LEU A 146 -10.11 11.53 5.19
CA LEU A 146 -9.52 10.22 4.90
C LEU A 146 -9.33 9.42 6.19
N ASN A 147 -9.40 8.10 6.09
CA ASN A 147 -9.01 7.22 7.18
C ASN A 147 -7.49 7.01 7.17
N LEU A 148 -6.92 6.78 8.35
CA LEU A 148 -5.53 6.36 8.50
C LEU A 148 -5.40 4.84 8.38
N ALA A 149 -4.30 4.38 7.80
CA ALA A 149 -3.98 2.96 7.73
C ALA A 149 -3.87 2.37 9.15
N ALA A 150 -4.31 1.13 9.33
CA ALA A 150 -4.07 0.41 10.58
C ALA A 150 -2.58 0.04 10.67
N GLY A 151 -2.04 0.09 11.89
CA GLY A 151 -0.69 -0.41 12.15
C GLY A 151 -0.56 -1.90 11.86
N ASP A 152 0.67 -2.37 11.74
CA ASP A 152 0.96 -3.80 11.73
C ASP A 152 0.63 -4.37 13.14
N ALA A 153 -0.01 -5.54 13.18
CA ALA A 153 -0.33 -6.25 14.43
C ALA A 153 0.91 -6.94 15.03
#